data_AF-A0A4Y3I025-F1
#
_entry.id   AF-A0A4Y3I025-F1
#
_cell.length_a   1.000
_cell.length_b   1.000
_cell.length_c   1.000
_cell.angle_alpha   90.00
_cell.angle_beta   90.00
_cell.angle_gamma   90.00
#
_symmetry.space_group_name_H-M   'P 1'
#
loop_
_entity.id
_entity.type
_entity.pdbx_description
1 polymer ?
#
loop_
_entity_poly.entity_id
_entity_poly.type
_entity_poly.pdbx_seq_one_letter_code
_entity_poly.pdbx_strand_id
1 'polypeptide(L)'
;MKRLLSILLFTSLVGCNSSSNDNASQQIPPTHLPESSVPERPTPDVDYPEHLPGDMVPDRLPIDWYGEASSRYGMTIEDLDAVCRYNNFHPQLAIHISCLWDNEQLTIIYYVSRHTSEPELLFEHSFIWVINDARIDHGLIWPMTNHTATGLEGRNLRVSYDDVSLNIRTGCEAGECTIINHVLTHLTEDNRILSNGIPYNYTTDFVMDSYQESERFYYRANFTDRENGETFNNTLHLHDDFPRLMHKVLAPAFGY
;
A
#
# COMPACT_ATOMS: atom_id res chain seq x y z
N MET A 1 31.87 44.22 30.23
CA MET A 1 31.81 43.63 31.58
C MET A 1 30.85 44.43 32.45
N LYS A 2 29.73 43.83 32.87
CA LYS A 2 28.96 44.17 34.08
C LYS A 2 27.91 43.08 34.27
N ARG A 3 28.17 42.21 35.27
CA ARG A 3 27.23 41.23 35.82
C ARG A 3 26.26 41.96 36.74
N LEU A 4 25.03 41.46 36.87
CA LEU A 4 24.28 41.53 38.13
C LEU A 4 23.37 40.30 38.26
N LEU A 5 23.70 39.49 39.26
CA LEU A 5 22.90 38.46 39.95
C LEU A 5 21.62 39.10 40.52
N SER A 6 20.43 38.50 40.38
CA SER A 6 19.79 37.46 41.23
C SER A 6 18.60 38.06 41.98
N ILE A 7 17.53 37.26 42.16
CA ILE A 7 16.92 36.85 43.45
C ILE A 7 15.48 36.38 43.19
N LEU A 8 15.24 35.12 43.54
CA LEU A 8 13.91 34.54 43.76
C LEU A 8 13.15 35.33 44.83
N LEU A 9 11.85 35.54 44.61
CA LEU A 9 10.91 35.84 45.69
C LEU A 9 9.93 34.68 45.84
N PHE A 10 10.15 33.94 46.93
CA PHE A 10 9.14 33.14 47.61
C PHE A 10 8.07 34.07 48.20
N THR A 11 6.80 33.72 48.02
CA THR A 11 5.75 34.06 48.99
C THR A 11 4.89 32.83 49.26
N SER A 12 4.69 32.60 50.54
CA SER A 12 4.09 31.48 51.23
C SER A 12 2.56 31.50 51.26
N LEU A 13 2.01 30.30 51.47
CA LEU A 13 0.68 29.93 51.95
C LEU A 13 0.10 30.87 53.03
N VAL A 14 -1.23 31.07 53.04
CA VAL A 14 -2.18 30.59 54.09
C VAL A 14 -3.62 30.82 53.59
N GLY A 15 -4.46 29.80 53.70
CA GLY A 15 -5.89 29.89 53.47
C GLY A 15 -6.62 28.58 53.79
N CYS A 16 -6.50 28.11 55.04
CA CYS A 16 -7.35 27.07 55.60
C CYS A 16 -8.64 27.68 56.16
N ASN A 17 -9.79 27.20 55.70
CA ASN A 17 -10.99 26.86 56.48
C ASN A 17 -12.06 26.35 55.51
N SER A 18 -12.97 25.43 55.80
CA SER A 18 -13.12 24.32 56.75
C SER A 18 -14.57 23.86 56.60
N SER A 19 -14.81 22.60 56.22
CA SER A 19 -15.92 21.69 56.63
C SER A 19 -16.07 20.59 55.55
N SER A 20 -15.59 19.36 55.75
CA SER A 20 -16.09 18.27 56.60
C SER A 20 -16.84 17.19 55.78
N ASN A 21 -16.32 15.98 55.91
CA ASN A 21 -16.88 14.65 55.71
C ASN A 21 -16.83 13.94 54.33
N ASP A 22 -16.09 12.82 54.40
CA ASP A 22 -16.44 11.47 53.94
C ASP A 22 -16.44 11.15 52.45
N ASN A 23 -15.26 10.84 51.93
CA ASN A 23 -14.96 9.45 51.51
C ASN A 23 -13.48 9.33 51.13
N ALA A 24 -12.74 8.55 51.90
CA ALA A 24 -11.40 8.10 51.54
C ALA A 24 -11.50 7.10 50.38
N SER A 25 -11.51 7.60 49.14
CA SER A 25 -11.23 6.77 47.97
C SER A 25 -9.72 6.67 47.81
N GLN A 26 -9.18 5.48 48.04
CA GLN A 26 -7.79 5.14 47.74
C GLN A 26 -7.52 5.46 46.27
N GLN A 27 -6.68 6.46 46.03
CA GLN A 27 -6.20 6.78 44.69
C GLN A 27 -5.11 5.76 44.34
N ILE A 28 -5.53 4.70 43.66
CA ILE A 28 -4.65 3.72 43.01
C ILE A 28 -3.84 4.49 41.93
N PRO A 29 -2.52 4.30 41.80
CA PRO A 29 -1.75 4.91 40.71
C PRO A 29 -2.33 4.48 39.36
N PRO A 30 -2.31 5.34 38.32
CA PRO A 30 -2.89 4.98 37.03
C PRO A 30 -2.22 3.71 36.52
N THR A 31 -3.06 2.71 36.30
CA THR A 31 -2.75 1.40 35.75
C THR A 31 -1.95 1.57 34.47
N HIS A 32 -0.89 0.76 34.34
CA HIS A 32 -0.07 0.64 33.15
C HIS A 32 -0.94 0.59 31.87
N LEU A 33 -0.41 1.20 30.80
CA LEU A 33 -0.87 1.03 29.42
C LEU A 33 -1.40 -0.39 29.23
N PRO A 34 -2.56 -0.61 28.56
CA PRO A 34 -2.84 -1.96 28.12
C PRO A 34 -1.66 -2.40 27.26
N GLU A 35 -0.97 -3.46 27.71
CA GLU A 35 -0.24 -4.37 26.82
C GLU A 35 -1.27 -4.94 25.85
N SER A 36 -1.66 -4.11 24.88
CA SER A 36 -2.39 -4.54 23.71
C SER A 36 -1.34 -5.23 22.85
N SER A 37 -1.24 -6.54 23.07
CA SER A 37 -0.95 -7.56 22.06
C SER A 37 -0.39 -7.01 20.76
N VAL A 38 0.86 -7.37 20.48
CA VAL A 38 1.38 -7.50 19.10
C VAL A 38 0.21 -7.93 18.20
N PRO A 39 -0.09 -7.22 17.10
CA PRO A 39 -1.17 -7.64 16.22
C PRO A 39 -0.95 -9.11 15.87
N GLU A 40 -1.94 -9.94 16.18
CA GLU A 40 -2.00 -11.28 15.59
C GLU A 40 -1.84 -11.09 14.09
N ARG A 41 -0.88 -11.82 13.54
CA ARG A 41 -0.60 -12.01 12.11
C ARG A 41 -1.86 -11.69 11.28
N PRO A 42 -1.79 -10.85 10.24
CA PRO A 42 -2.97 -10.41 9.51
C PRO A 42 -3.87 -11.61 9.21
N THR A 43 -5.06 -11.61 9.81
CA THR A 43 -6.09 -12.58 9.47
C THR A 43 -6.44 -12.36 7.99
N PRO A 44 -6.60 -13.43 7.20
CA PRO A 44 -6.84 -13.34 5.76
C PRO A 44 -8.32 -12.97 5.46
N ASP A 45 -8.92 -12.09 6.26
CA ASP A 45 -10.33 -11.66 6.13
C ASP A 45 -10.42 -10.19 5.70
N VAL A 46 -9.65 -9.83 4.68
CA VAL A 46 -9.98 -8.69 3.81
C VAL A 46 -10.30 -9.32 2.48
N ASP A 47 -11.59 -9.40 2.16
CA ASP A 47 -12.17 -9.95 0.94
C ASP A 47 -11.15 -10.01 -0.21
N TYR A 48 -10.61 -11.22 -0.41
CA TYR A 48 -9.81 -11.49 -1.60
C TYR A 48 -10.71 -11.20 -2.80
N PRO A 49 -10.29 -10.39 -3.78
CA PRO A 49 -11.03 -10.31 -5.03
C PRO A 49 -10.94 -11.71 -5.67
N GLU A 50 -12.00 -12.50 -5.55
CA GLU A 50 -12.12 -13.88 -6.05
C GLU A 50 -12.17 -13.98 -7.59
N HIS A 51 -11.92 -12.90 -8.32
CA HIS A 51 -12.15 -12.86 -9.76
C HIS A 51 -10.85 -12.68 -10.52
N LEU A 52 -10.25 -13.82 -10.86
CA LEU A 52 -9.35 -13.99 -12.00
C LEU A 52 -10.08 -13.61 -13.31
N PRO A 53 -9.36 -13.21 -14.38
CA PRO A 53 -9.95 -12.62 -15.56
C PRO A 53 -10.67 -13.70 -16.39
N GLY A 54 -11.97 -13.86 -16.14
CA GLY A 54 -12.90 -14.66 -16.93
C GLY A 54 -14.18 -13.89 -17.30
N ASP A 55 -14.68 -13.03 -16.41
CA ASP A 55 -15.95 -12.32 -16.59
C ASP A 55 -15.89 -10.89 -16.01
N MET A 56 -14.97 -10.05 -16.49
CA MET A 56 -14.93 -8.62 -16.13
C MET A 56 -15.66 -7.75 -17.16
N VAL A 57 -16.96 -8.00 -17.33
CA VAL A 57 -17.86 -6.95 -17.85
C VAL A 57 -18.65 -6.45 -16.64
N PRO A 58 -18.46 -5.19 -16.20
CA PRO A 58 -19.28 -4.67 -15.11
C PRO A 58 -20.76 -4.69 -15.53
N ASP A 59 -21.61 -5.28 -14.69
CA ASP A 59 -23.08 -5.31 -14.86
C ASP A 59 -23.72 -3.91 -14.85
N ARG A 60 -22.95 -2.89 -14.41
CA ARG A 60 -23.35 -1.47 -14.39
C ARG A 60 -22.57 -0.68 -15.44
N LEU A 61 -23.28 0.21 -16.14
CA LEU A 61 -22.65 1.15 -17.06
C LEU A 61 -21.60 1.98 -16.30
N PRO A 62 -20.35 2.08 -16.81
CA PRO A 62 -19.25 2.78 -16.13
C PRO A 62 -19.56 4.22 -15.72
N ILE A 63 -20.45 4.90 -16.45
CA ILE A 63 -20.73 6.32 -16.27
C ILE A 63 -21.45 6.62 -14.95
N ASP A 64 -22.33 5.73 -14.48
CA ASP A 64 -23.19 6.02 -13.33
C ASP A 64 -22.41 5.90 -12.00
N TRP A 65 -21.53 4.90 -11.88
CA TRP A 65 -20.79 4.69 -10.63
C TRP A 65 -19.56 5.58 -10.49
N TYR A 66 -19.01 6.15 -11.57
CA TYR A 66 -17.90 7.12 -11.47
C TYR A 66 -18.32 8.35 -10.67
N GLY A 67 -19.57 8.82 -10.85
CA GLY A 67 -20.11 9.94 -10.10
C GLY A 67 -20.27 9.63 -8.61
N GLU A 68 -20.67 8.41 -8.27
CA GLU A 68 -20.77 7.94 -6.88
C GLU A 68 -19.40 7.91 -6.20
N ALA A 69 -18.41 7.25 -6.83
CA ALA A 69 -17.04 7.17 -6.32
C ALA A 69 -16.39 8.56 -6.20
N SER A 70 -16.56 9.40 -7.22
CA SER A 70 -16.10 10.80 -7.24
C SER A 70 -16.70 11.61 -6.10
N SER A 71 -18.01 11.52 -5.89
CA SER A 71 -18.67 12.23 -4.79
C SER A 71 -18.23 11.72 -3.42
N ARG A 72 -17.91 10.43 -3.29
CA ARG A 72 -17.55 9.81 -2.00
C ARG A 72 -16.11 10.13 -1.59
N TYR A 73 -15.19 10.12 -2.56
CA TYR A 73 -13.75 10.17 -2.32
C TYR A 73 -13.05 11.39 -2.93
N GLY A 74 -13.79 12.31 -3.55
CA GLY A 74 -13.28 13.63 -3.94
C GLY A 74 -12.40 13.66 -5.20
N MET A 75 -12.06 12.52 -5.80
CA MET A 75 -11.45 12.48 -7.14
C MET A 75 -12.40 13.01 -8.20
N THR A 76 -11.88 13.50 -9.32
CA THR A 76 -12.71 13.89 -10.46
C THR A 76 -13.15 12.65 -11.26
N ILE A 77 -14.28 12.77 -11.97
CA ILE A 77 -14.72 11.71 -12.91
C ILE A 77 -13.68 11.53 -14.02
N GLU A 78 -13.06 12.63 -14.47
CA GLU A 78 -12.05 12.62 -15.52
C GLU A 78 -10.78 11.87 -15.10
N ASP A 79 -10.30 12.07 -13.87
CA ASP A 79 -9.11 11.38 -13.37
C ASP A 79 -9.40 9.88 -13.14
N LEU A 80 -10.60 9.54 -12.67
CA LEU A 80 -11.04 8.15 -12.54
C LEU A 80 -11.16 7.47 -13.92
N ASP A 81 -11.76 8.13 -14.91
CA ASP A 81 -11.84 7.63 -16.29
C ASP A 81 -10.46 7.43 -16.90
N ALA A 82 -9.53 8.37 -16.69
CA ALA A 82 -8.16 8.28 -17.18
C ALA A 82 -7.43 7.04 -16.66
N VAL A 83 -7.66 6.66 -15.40
CA VAL A 83 -7.13 5.41 -14.83
C VAL A 83 -7.86 4.19 -15.39
N CYS A 84 -9.20 4.18 -15.33
CA CYS A 84 -9.98 2.98 -15.66
C CYS A 84 -10.02 2.64 -17.14
N ARG A 85 -9.79 3.61 -18.01
CA ARG A 85 -9.63 3.42 -19.46
C ARG A 85 -8.18 3.51 -19.91
N TYR A 86 -7.23 3.48 -18.97
CA TYR A 86 -5.83 3.52 -19.31
C TYR A 86 -5.49 2.38 -20.27
N ASN A 87 -4.81 2.74 -21.35
CA ASN A 87 -4.40 1.79 -22.38
C ASN A 87 -3.02 2.19 -22.88
N ASN A 88 -2.10 1.25 -22.81
CA ASN A 88 -0.76 1.41 -23.34
C ASN A 88 -0.31 0.08 -23.95
N PHE A 89 0.47 0.18 -25.03
CA PHE A 89 0.93 -0.99 -25.76
C PHE A 89 2.35 -1.34 -25.34
N HIS A 90 2.58 -2.62 -25.03
CA HIS A 90 3.91 -3.16 -24.83
C HIS A 90 4.12 -4.39 -25.73
N PRO A 91 5.26 -4.52 -26.43
CA PRO A 91 5.46 -5.58 -27.42
C PRO A 91 5.50 -7.00 -26.84
N GLN A 92 5.77 -7.14 -25.54
CA GLN A 92 5.95 -8.43 -24.86
C GLN A 92 5.03 -8.63 -23.66
N LEU A 93 4.19 -7.64 -23.33
CA LEU A 93 3.31 -7.69 -22.17
C LEU A 93 1.88 -7.42 -22.63
N ALA A 94 0.93 -8.22 -22.17
CA ALA A 94 -0.48 -7.91 -22.27
C ALA A 94 -0.91 -7.17 -21.01
N ILE A 95 -1.53 -6.01 -21.17
CA ILE A 95 -1.95 -5.14 -20.08
C ILE A 95 -3.45 -4.96 -20.17
N HIS A 96 -4.12 -5.07 -19.02
CA HIS A 96 -5.55 -4.86 -18.90
C HIS A 96 -5.86 -4.11 -17.61
N ILE A 97 -6.72 -3.10 -17.71
CA ILE A 97 -7.20 -2.36 -16.55
C ILE A 97 -8.66 -2.69 -16.31
N SER A 98 -8.99 -2.96 -15.06
CA SER A 98 -10.35 -3.13 -14.60
C SER A 98 -10.59 -2.25 -13.39
N CYS A 99 -11.75 -1.60 -13.36
CA CYS A 99 -12.21 -0.87 -12.19
C CYS A 99 -13.59 -1.35 -11.79
N LEU A 100 -13.80 -1.48 -10.48
CA LEU A 100 -15.03 -1.92 -9.88
C LEU A 100 -15.42 -0.96 -8.76
N TRP A 101 -16.70 -0.60 -8.72
CA TRP A 101 -17.33 0.09 -7.61
C TRP A 101 -18.44 -0.78 -7.05
N ASP A 102 -18.28 -1.19 -5.79
CA ASP A 102 -19.28 -1.96 -5.07
C ASP A 102 -19.17 -1.70 -3.56
N ASN A 103 -20.29 -1.68 -2.85
CA ASN A 103 -20.36 -1.49 -1.39
C ASN A 103 -19.49 -0.33 -0.85
N GLU A 104 -19.57 0.85 -1.49
CA GLU A 104 -18.74 2.01 -1.17
C GLU A 104 -17.23 1.72 -1.22
N GLN A 105 -16.79 0.81 -2.09
CA GLN A 105 -15.38 0.50 -2.30
C GLN A 105 -15.06 0.63 -3.79
N LEU A 106 -14.01 1.42 -4.07
CA LEU A 106 -13.42 1.49 -5.41
C LEU A 106 -12.20 0.56 -5.47
N THR A 107 -12.25 -0.42 -6.37
CA THR A 107 -11.14 -1.33 -6.65
C THR A 107 -10.62 -1.07 -8.05
N ILE A 108 -9.31 -0.81 -8.19
CA ILE A 108 -8.63 -0.57 -9.46
C ILE A 108 -7.56 -1.66 -9.62
N ILE A 109 -7.62 -2.39 -10.72
CA ILE A 109 -6.74 -3.52 -11.02
C ILE A 109 -5.95 -3.19 -12.27
N TYR A 110 -4.63 -3.09 -12.14
CA TYR A 110 -3.69 -3.07 -13.27
C TYR A 110 -3.12 -4.48 -13.44
N TYR A 111 -3.65 -5.22 -14.40
CA TYR A 111 -3.22 -6.57 -14.73
C TYR A 111 -2.16 -6.53 -15.84
N VAL A 112 -1.11 -7.33 -15.65
CA VAL A 112 -0.04 -7.55 -16.62
C VAL A 112 0.23 -9.03 -16.74
N SER A 113 0.39 -9.49 -17.97
CA SER A 113 0.94 -10.81 -18.21
C SER A 113 2.05 -10.80 -19.26
N ARG A 114 3.03 -11.69 -19.05
CA ARG A 114 4.14 -11.94 -19.96
C ARG A 114 4.08 -13.39 -20.41
N HIS A 115 3.73 -13.62 -21.67
CA HIS A 115 3.59 -14.97 -22.24
C HIS A 115 4.59 -15.26 -23.37
N THR A 116 5.35 -14.27 -23.82
CA THR A 116 6.31 -14.40 -24.93
C THR A 116 7.74 -14.11 -24.46
N SER A 117 8.36 -15.10 -23.81
CA SER A 117 9.73 -15.01 -23.29
C SER A 117 10.29 -16.41 -22.96
N GLU A 118 11.52 -16.47 -22.46
CA GLU A 118 12.04 -17.63 -21.72
C GLU A 118 11.10 -18.01 -20.56
N PRO A 119 10.86 -19.31 -20.28
CA PRO A 119 9.90 -19.78 -19.28
C PRO A 119 10.04 -19.09 -17.92
N GLU A 120 11.25 -18.95 -17.42
CA GLU A 120 11.56 -18.33 -16.13
C GLU A 120 11.17 -16.84 -16.02
N LEU A 121 10.87 -16.19 -17.14
CA LEU A 121 10.42 -14.81 -17.23
C LEU A 121 8.90 -14.69 -17.46
N LEU A 122 8.18 -15.80 -17.58
CA LEU A 122 6.72 -15.79 -17.78
C LEU A 122 6.01 -15.55 -16.46
N PHE A 123 5.08 -14.61 -16.46
CA PHE A 123 4.31 -14.28 -15.27
C PHE A 123 2.94 -13.71 -15.59
N GLU A 124 2.09 -13.74 -14.57
CA GLU A 124 0.89 -12.92 -14.44
C GLU A 124 1.04 -12.07 -13.18
N HIS A 125 0.57 -10.83 -13.22
CA HIS A 125 0.69 -9.91 -12.11
C HIS A 125 -0.48 -8.93 -12.08
N SER A 126 -1.01 -8.65 -10.90
CA SER A 126 -1.96 -7.58 -10.65
C SER A 126 -1.43 -6.63 -9.59
N PHE A 127 -1.38 -5.34 -9.90
CA PHE A 127 -1.43 -4.28 -8.89
C PHE A 127 -2.89 -3.96 -8.60
N ILE A 128 -3.29 -3.98 -7.34
CA ILE A 128 -4.68 -3.82 -6.92
C ILE A 128 -4.74 -2.69 -5.90
N TRP A 129 -5.33 -1.56 -6.28
CA TRP A 129 -5.65 -0.48 -5.36
C TRP A 129 -7.08 -0.66 -4.87
N VAL A 130 -7.25 -0.62 -3.56
CA VAL A 130 -8.55 -0.61 -2.91
C VAL A 130 -8.69 0.71 -2.16
N ILE A 131 -9.76 1.44 -2.45
CA ILE A 131 -10.08 2.71 -1.82
C ILE A 131 -11.40 2.51 -1.08
N ASN A 132 -11.31 2.50 0.24
CA ASN A 132 -12.43 2.44 1.17
C ASN A 132 -12.04 3.14 2.48
N ASP A 133 -13.02 3.40 3.36
CA ASP A 133 -12.78 4.11 4.63
C ASP A 133 -11.72 3.42 5.49
N ALA A 134 -11.80 2.09 5.61
CA ALA A 134 -10.87 1.33 6.44
C ALA A 134 -9.41 1.46 5.96
N ARG A 135 -9.16 1.50 4.65
CA ARG A 135 -7.82 1.70 4.11
C ARG A 135 -7.37 3.15 4.19
N ILE A 136 -8.29 4.11 4.04
CA ILE A 136 -8.02 5.54 4.22
C ILE A 136 -7.59 5.83 5.66
N ASP A 137 -8.36 5.35 6.65
CA ASP A 137 -8.08 5.54 8.07
C ASP A 137 -6.71 4.98 8.49
N HIS A 138 -6.29 3.89 7.86
CA HIS A 138 -4.98 3.26 8.10
C HIS A 138 -3.86 3.79 7.19
N GLY A 139 -4.13 4.75 6.29
CA GLY A 139 -3.13 5.32 5.38
C GLY A 139 -2.54 4.31 4.38
N LEU A 140 -3.30 3.28 4.00
CA LEU A 140 -2.82 2.19 3.14
C LEU A 140 -2.89 2.56 1.64
N ILE A 141 -2.00 3.48 1.25
CA ILE A 141 -1.96 4.10 -0.09
C ILE A 141 -1.34 3.24 -1.20
N TRP A 142 -0.66 2.15 -0.83
CA TRP A 142 0.07 1.26 -1.74
C TRP A 142 -0.84 0.18 -2.36
N PRO A 143 -0.50 -0.34 -3.56
CA PRO A 143 -1.24 -1.44 -4.15
C PRO A 143 -1.00 -2.74 -3.39
N MET A 144 -2.05 -3.56 -3.30
CA MET A 144 -1.93 -4.99 -3.06
C MET A 144 -1.36 -5.65 -4.33
N THR A 145 -0.70 -6.78 -4.20
CA THR A 145 -0.10 -7.49 -5.33
C THR A 145 -0.53 -8.96 -5.37
N ASN A 146 -0.87 -9.44 -6.55
CA ASN A 146 -1.05 -10.86 -6.83
C ASN A 146 -0.15 -11.23 -8.01
N HIS A 147 0.89 -12.01 -7.77
CA HIS A 147 1.89 -12.37 -8.76
C HIS A 147 2.00 -13.87 -8.89
N THR A 148 2.00 -14.39 -10.11
CA THR A 148 2.20 -15.81 -10.42
C THR A 148 3.33 -15.94 -11.43
N ALA A 149 4.41 -16.64 -11.08
CA ALA A 149 5.47 -16.99 -12.02
C ALA A 149 5.07 -18.23 -12.82
N THR A 150 4.28 -18.03 -13.88
CA THR A 150 3.61 -19.10 -14.64
C THR A 150 4.57 -20.06 -15.32
N GLY A 151 5.80 -19.66 -15.65
CA GLY A 151 6.80 -20.57 -16.20
C GLY A 151 7.65 -21.32 -15.16
N LEU A 152 7.37 -21.14 -13.87
CA LEU A 152 8.02 -21.86 -12.76
C LEU A 152 7.11 -22.90 -12.10
N GLU A 153 5.97 -23.23 -12.71
CA GLU A 153 5.05 -24.25 -12.22
C GLU A 153 5.72 -25.61 -11.99
N GLY A 154 5.33 -26.30 -10.91
CA GLY A 154 5.86 -27.61 -10.55
C GLY A 154 7.26 -27.61 -9.94
N ARG A 155 7.92 -26.45 -9.81
CA ARG A 155 9.20 -26.32 -9.09
C ARG A 155 8.97 -26.17 -7.59
N ASN A 156 9.93 -26.62 -6.80
CA ASN A 156 9.91 -26.45 -5.35
C ASN A 156 10.55 -25.11 -4.96
N LEU A 157 9.75 -24.07 -4.85
CA LEU A 157 10.24 -22.69 -4.69
C LEU A 157 10.26 -22.24 -3.22
N ARG A 158 11.09 -21.24 -2.94
CA ARG A 158 11.03 -20.41 -1.73
C ARG A 158 11.18 -18.94 -2.13
N VAL A 159 10.54 -18.08 -1.36
CA VAL A 159 10.66 -16.63 -1.45
C VAL A 159 11.04 -16.14 -0.06
N SER A 160 12.11 -15.37 0.04
CA SER A 160 12.55 -14.77 1.32
C SER A 160 11.76 -13.50 1.59
N TYR A 161 11.75 -13.05 2.85
CA TYR A 161 10.94 -11.89 3.24
C TYR A 161 11.29 -10.60 2.50
N ASP A 162 12.57 -10.43 2.12
CA ASP A 162 13.12 -9.27 1.39
C ASP A 162 13.17 -9.47 -0.13
N ASP A 163 12.70 -10.62 -0.63
CA ASP A 163 12.70 -10.94 -2.06
C ASP A 163 11.54 -10.28 -2.82
N VAL A 164 10.56 -9.72 -2.10
CA VAL A 164 9.35 -9.10 -2.67
C VAL A 164 9.29 -7.63 -2.30
N SER A 165 9.27 -6.75 -3.30
CA SER A 165 9.29 -5.30 -3.07
C SER A 165 8.69 -4.47 -4.21
N LEU A 166 8.16 -3.30 -3.85
CA LEU A 166 7.93 -2.19 -4.77
C LEU A 166 9.18 -1.29 -4.74
N ASN A 167 9.81 -1.11 -5.89
CA ASN A 167 11.02 -0.32 -6.04
C ASN A 167 10.67 0.92 -6.86
N ILE A 168 10.74 2.08 -6.23
CA ILE A 168 10.27 3.35 -6.82
C ILE A 168 11.47 4.29 -6.92
N ARG A 169 11.60 4.95 -8.08
CA ARG A 169 12.55 6.05 -8.27
C ARG A 169 11.76 7.35 -8.32
N THR A 170 12.09 8.29 -7.45
CA THR A 170 11.41 9.59 -7.27
C THR A 170 12.46 10.71 -7.19
N GLY A 171 12.03 11.94 -7.45
CA GLY A 171 12.84 13.14 -7.17
C GLY A 171 14.14 13.15 -7.95
N CYS A 172 14.11 12.71 -9.21
CA CYS A 172 15.32 12.59 -10.02
C CYS A 172 15.84 13.98 -10.46
N GLU A 173 16.93 14.43 -9.87
CA GLU A 173 17.65 15.66 -10.27
C GLU A 173 18.99 15.31 -10.89
N ALA A 174 19.25 15.79 -12.11
CA ALA A 174 20.52 15.59 -12.82
C ALA A 174 21.02 14.12 -12.92
N GLY A 175 20.10 13.15 -12.86
CA GLY A 175 20.40 11.71 -12.95
C GLY A 175 20.58 11.00 -11.60
N GLU A 176 20.57 11.73 -10.49
CA GLU A 176 20.48 11.17 -9.14
C GLU A 176 19.01 11.12 -8.72
N CYS A 177 18.54 9.96 -8.25
CA CYS A 177 17.16 9.75 -7.83
C CYS A 177 17.12 9.25 -6.40
N THR A 178 16.08 9.64 -5.67
CA THR A 178 15.70 8.95 -4.44
C THR A 178 15.17 7.56 -4.80
N ILE A 179 15.71 6.54 -4.14
CA ILE A 179 15.30 5.14 -4.33
C ILE A 179 14.54 4.70 -3.10
N ILE A 180 13.26 4.40 -3.29
CA ILE A 180 12.41 3.81 -2.26
C ILE A 180 12.34 2.31 -2.52
N ASN A 181 12.74 1.52 -1.52
CA ASN A 181 12.55 0.07 -1.53
C ASN A 181 11.49 -0.31 -0.50
N HIS A 182 10.26 -0.48 -0.97
CA HIS A 182 9.12 -0.84 -0.15
C HIS A 182 8.96 -2.36 -0.12
N VAL A 183 9.64 -2.99 0.84
CA VAL A 183 9.64 -4.45 1.04
C VAL A 183 8.27 -4.90 1.54
N LEU A 184 7.65 -5.86 0.85
CA LEU A 184 6.27 -6.25 1.06
C LEU A 184 6.12 -7.40 2.06
N THR A 185 5.18 -7.26 3.00
CA THR A 185 4.62 -8.40 3.72
C THR A 185 3.88 -9.27 2.72
N HIS A 186 4.20 -10.57 2.65
CA HIS A 186 3.61 -11.44 1.66
C HIS A 186 3.36 -12.86 2.17
N LEU A 187 2.45 -13.54 1.48
CA LEU A 187 2.23 -14.98 1.53
C LEU A 187 2.73 -15.57 0.21
N THR A 188 3.30 -16.77 0.28
CA THR A 188 3.77 -17.50 -0.89
C THR A 188 3.11 -18.88 -0.93
N GLU A 189 2.51 -19.20 -2.06
CA GLU A 189 1.90 -20.49 -2.37
C GLU A 189 2.54 -20.99 -3.68
N ASP A 190 3.47 -21.93 -3.58
CA ASP A 190 4.26 -22.43 -4.72
C ASP A 190 4.93 -21.30 -5.54
N ASN A 191 4.43 -21.03 -6.75
CA ASN A 191 4.90 -20.00 -7.66
C ASN A 191 4.09 -18.69 -7.58
N ARG A 192 3.16 -18.59 -6.63
CA ARG A 192 2.29 -17.43 -6.41
C ARG A 192 2.71 -16.65 -5.17
N ILE A 193 2.70 -15.33 -5.27
CA ILE A 193 2.96 -14.38 -4.20
C ILE A 193 1.75 -13.45 -4.06
N LEU A 194 1.24 -13.35 -2.85
CA LEU A 194 0.16 -12.45 -2.47
C LEU A 194 0.66 -11.45 -1.43
N SER A 195 0.40 -10.17 -1.65
CA SER A 195 0.66 -9.12 -0.66
C SER A 195 -0.53 -8.19 -0.57
N ASN A 196 -0.87 -7.76 0.64
CA ASN A 196 -1.80 -6.64 0.87
C ASN A 196 -1.13 -5.26 0.73
N GLY A 197 0.14 -5.26 0.31
CA GLY A 197 1.00 -4.10 0.10
C GLY A 197 1.63 -3.54 1.38
N ILE A 198 1.28 -4.03 2.57
CA ILE A 198 1.82 -3.49 3.83
C ILE A 198 3.32 -3.78 3.93
N PRO A 199 4.17 -2.80 4.32
CA PRO A 199 5.60 -3.02 4.40
C PRO A 199 5.97 -4.04 5.49
N TYR A 200 6.96 -4.89 5.24
CA TYR A 200 7.35 -6.02 6.09
C TYR A 200 7.69 -5.64 7.55
N ASN A 201 8.11 -4.40 7.79
CA ASN A 201 8.41 -3.86 9.13
C ASN A 201 7.53 -2.68 9.51
N TYR A 202 6.41 -2.45 8.81
CA TYR A 202 5.53 -1.28 9.01
C TYR A 202 6.22 0.08 8.83
N THR A 203 7.41 0.11 8.22
CA THR A 203 8.18 1.32 7.92
C THR A 203 8.36 1.46 6.42
N THR A 204 8.10 2.64 5.89
CA THR A 204 8.25 2.93 4.46
C THR A 204 8.47 4.42 4.21
N ASP A 205 9.33 4.74 3.25
CA ASP A 205 9.46 6.09 2.69
C ASP A 205 8.48 6.34 1.53
N PHE A 206 7.73 5.30 1.12
CA PHE A 206 6.63 5.41 0.16
C PHE A 206 5.48 6.23 0.76
N VAL A 207 5.33 7.45 0.25
CA VAL A 207 4.28 8.42 0.59
C VAL A 207 3.45 8.79 -0.65
N MET A 208 2.39 9.57 -0.51
CA MET A 208 1.51 9.94 -1.62
C MET A 208 2.29 10.61 -2.78
N ASP A 209 3.19 11.53 -2.45
CA ASP A 209 4.05 12.24 -3.44
C ASP A 209 4.93 11.29 -4.25
N SER A 210 5.24 10.10 -3.72
CA SER A 210 5.99 9.09 -4.47
C SER A 210 5.27 8.66 -5.74
N TYR A 211 3.93 8.70 -5.80
CA TYR A 211 3.18 8.47 -7.03
C TYR A 211 3.33 9.60 -8.03
N GLN A 212 3.28 10.86 -7.58
CA GLN A 212 3.37 12.03 -8.44
C GLN A 212 4.76 12.15 -9.08
N GLU A 213 5.79 11.91 -8.25
CA GLU A 213 7.20 12.05 -8.59
C GLU A 213 7.84 10.77 -9.12
N SER A 214 7.09 9.66 -9.19
CA SER A 214 7.60 8.40 -9.70
C SER A 214 8.04 8.57 -11.16
N GLU A 215 9.34 8.43 -11.38
CA GLU A 215 9.93 8.28 -12.72
C GLU A 215 9.94 6.82 -13.15
N ARG A 216 10.03 5.90 -12.20
CA ARG A 216 10.00 4.45 -12.44
C ARG A 216 9.41 3.72 -11.25
N PHE A 217 8.49 2.79 -11.52
CA PHE A 217 7.82 2.01 -10.50
C PHE A 217 7.92 0.52 -10.86
N TYR A 218 8.68 -0.25 -10.08
CA TYR A 218 8.91 -1.66 -10.34
C TYR A 218 8.31 -2.54 -9.24
N TYR A 219 7.66 -3.62 -9.63
CA TYR A 219 7.49 -4.77 -8.76
C TYR A 219 8.66 -5.72 -8.96
N ARG A 220 9.23 -6.22 -7.88
CA ARG A 220 10.28 -7.24 -7.90
C ARG A 220 9.87 -8.42 -7.02
N ALA A 221 10.02 -9.62 -7.56
CA ALA A 221 9.93 -10.88 -6.85
C ALA A 221 11.10 -11.77 -7.23
N ASN A 222 11.81 -12.33 -6.23
CA ASN A 222 12.79 -13.38 -6.48
C ASN A 222 12.28 -14.72 -5.96
N PHE A 223 12.33 -15.74 -6.80
CA PHE A 223 12.06 -17.13 -6.42
C PHE A 223 13.36 -17.90 -6.37
N THR A 224 13.63 -18.61 -5.29
CA THR A 224 14.77 -19.54 -5.21
C THR A 224 14.27 -20.97 -5.26
N ASP A 225 14.80 -21.77 -6.18
CA ASP A 225 14.54 -23.20 -6.23
C ASP A 225 15.26 -23.91 -5.06
N ARG A 226 14.51 -24.70 -4.29
CA ARG A 226 15.02 -25.38 -3.10
C ARG A 226 15.92 -26.56 -3.43
N GLU A 227 15.81 -27.13 -4.63
CA GLU A 227 16.55 -28.32 -5.01
C GLU A 227 17.98 -27.99 -5.44
N ASN A 228 18.14 -26.95 -6.25
CA ASN A 228 19.43 -26.58 -6.84
C ASN A 228 19.96 -25.21 -6.38
N GLY A 229 19.16 -24.41 -5.67
CA GLY A 229 19.53 -23.07 -5.20
C GLY A 229 19.50 -21.97 -6.27
N GLU A 230 19.03 -22.28 -7.48
CA GLU A 230 18.90 -21.31 -8.58
C GLU A 230 17.88 -20.23 -8.23
N THR A 231 18.16 -18.98 -8.61
CA THR A 231 17.30 -17.83 -8.32
C THR A 231 16.75 -17.23 -9.60
N PHE A 232 15.43 -17.11 -9.67
CA PHE A 232 14.68 -16.48 -10.76
C PHE A 232 14.18 -15.12 -10.30
N ASN A 233 14.65 -14.05 -10.95
CA ASN A 233 14.20 -12.70 -10.67
C ASN A 233 13.12 -12.30 -11.68
N ASN A 234 11.92 -12.02 -11.18
CA ASN A 234 10.83 -11.43 -11.94
C ASN A 234 10.69 -9.97 -11.54
N THR A 235 11.06 -9.09 -12.48
CA THR A 235 10.86 -7.65 -12.34
C THR A 235 9.84 -7.20 -13.37
N LEU A 236 8.82 -6.50 -12.90
CA LEU A 236 7.79 -5.89 -13.71
C LEU A 236 7.87 -4.37 -13.56
N HIS A 237 7.85 -3.67 -14.70
CA HIS A 237 7.75 -2.23 -14.74
C HIS A 237 6.29 -1.82 -14.93
N LEU A 238 5.75 -1.06 -13.99
CA LEU A 238 4.51 -0.32 -14.19
C LEU A 238 4.81 0.84 -15.13
N HIS A 239 3.95 1.09 -16.13
CA HIS A 239 4.20 2.17 -17.09
C HIS A 239 4.37 3.54 -16.40
N ASP A 240 5.36 4.32 -16.86
CA ASP A 240 5.86 5.54 -16.21
C ASP A 240 4.78 6.58 -15.89
N ASP A 241 3.76 6.69 -16.73
CA ASP A 241 2.67 7.66 -16.59
C ASP A 241 1.57 7.20 -15.63
N PHE A 242 1.41 5.90 -15.43
CA PHE A 242 0.32 5.33 -14.62
C PHE A 242 0.39 5.73 -13.13
N PRO A 243 1.56 5.73 -12.44
CA PRO A 243 1.68 6.24 -11.08
C PRO A 243 1.11 7.65 -10.91
N ARG A 244 1.37 8.56 -11.86
CA ARG A 244 0.87 9.92 -11.80
C ARG A 244 -0.64 10.01 -12.01
N LEU A 245 -1.23 9.11 -12.81
CA LEU A 245 -2.69 9.00 -12.92
C LEU A 245 -3.29 8.50 -11.61
N MET A 246 -2.70 7.46 -11.01
CA MET A 246 -3.10 6.95 -9.70
C MET A 246 -3.00 8.02 -8.62
N HIS A 247 -1.97 8.87 -8.63
CA HIS A 247 -1.86 9.99 -7.70
C HIS A 247 -3.11 10.88 -7.69
N LYS A 248 -3.65 11.22 -8.87
CA LYS A 248 -4.84 12.09 -8.97
C LYS A 248 -6.12 11.45 -8.43
N VAL A 249 -6.17 10.12 -8.37
CA VAL A 249 -7.26 9.37 -7.76
C VAL A 249 -7.03 9.20 -6.27
N LEU A 250 -5.83 8.81 -5.86
CA LEU A 250 -5.51 8.50 -4.47
C LEU A 250 -5.35 9.74 -3.59
N ALA A 251 -4.72 10.82 -4.05
CA ALA A 251 -4.48 11.99 -3.22
C ALA A 251 -5.79 12.60 -2.66
N PRO A 252 -6.83 12.88 -3.48
CA PRO A 252 -8.11 13.37 -2.96
C PRO A 252 -8.79 12.41 -1.98
N ALA A 253 -8.74 11.09 -2.27
CA ALA A 253 -9.37 10.07 -1.43
C ALA A 253 -8.78 10.00 -0.03
N PHE A 254 -7.47 10.24 0.09
CA PHE A 254 -6.73 10.21 1.35
C PHE A 254 -6.54 11.61 1.96
N GLY A 255 -7.13 12.67 1.36
CA GLY A 255 -7.09 14.04 1.87
C GLY A 255 -5.78 14.79 1.66
N TYR A 256 -5.01 14.44 0.62
CA TYR A 256 -3.76 15.09 0.20
C TYR A 256 -3.99 16.12 -0.90
#